data_AF-A0A9N9FJ59-F1
#
_entry.id   AF-A0A9N9FJ59-F1
#
_cell.length_a   1.000
_cell.length_b   1.000
_cell.length_c   1.000
_cell.angle_alpha   90.00
_cell.angle_beta   90.00
_cell.angle_gamma   90.00
#
_symmetry.space_group_name_H-M   'P 1'
#
loop_
_entity.id
_entity.type
_entity.pdbx_description
1 polymer ?
#
loop_
_entity_poly.entity_id
_entity_poly.type
_entity_poly.pdbx_seq_one_letter_code
_entity_poly.pdbx_strand_id
1 'polypeptide(L)'
;MYSYSWDYSQLTSPNEFSWSLGVTPFSNLAVIVSAWVAYFAVVMGCRKFMESRPPTSLRMITAVHNLILCVWSALMCAYGIVDFYSRWKSRGIGECFCTSDENALKGRLFYITYIYYLSKYYELLDTVILALKKKPIIFLHWYHHAIVILMVWSWLEDANMYAR
;
A
#
# COMPACT_ATOMS: atom_id res chain seq x y z
N MET A 1 -22.60 -3.46 21.76
CA MET A 1 -22.96 -3.29 20.34
C MET A 1 -21.68 -2.96 19.60
N TYR A 2 -21.15 -3.88 18.79
CA TYR A 2 -19.96 -3.59 17.99
C TYR A 2 -20.35 -2.66 16.85
N SER A 3 -19.78 -1.47 16.82
CA SER A 3 -19.93 -0.56 15.70
C SER A 3 -19.22 -1.19 14.49
N TYR A 4 -19.99 -1.69 13.53
CA TYR A 4 -19.46 -2.19 12.24
C TYR A 4 -18.95 -1.07 11.32
N SER A 5 -18.93 0.18 11.81
CA SER A 5 -18.47 1.35 11.07
C SER A 5 -17.00 1.62 11.38
N TRP A 6 -16.22 1.90 10.34
CA TRP A 6 -14.86 2.40 10.47
C TRP A 6 -14.80 3.68 11.32
N ASP A 7 -13.83 3.73 12.22
CA ASP A 7 -13.52 4.94 12.99
C ASP A 7 -12.45 5.77 12.25
N TYR A 8 -12.88 6.88 11.68
CA TYR A 8 -12.02 7.78 10.91
C TYR A 8 -10.95 8.47 11.76
N SER A 9 -11.12 8.55 13.08
CA SER A 9 -10.11 9.14 13.97
C SER A 9 -8.79 8.34 13.97
N GLN A 10 -8.84 7.04 13.65
CA GLN A 10 -7.65 6.19 13.51
C GLN A 10 -6.73 6.62 12.35
N LEU A 11 -7.22 7.41 11.38
CA LEU A 11 -6.38 8.00 10.34
C LEU A 11 -5.51 9.16 10.88
N THR A 12 -5.97 9.82 11.94
CA THR A 12 -5.26 10.93 12.58
C THR A 12 -4.54 10.52 13.87
N SER A 13 -4.83 9.33 14.38
CA SER A 13 -4.26 8.77 15.62
C SER A 13 -3.48 7.48 15.34
N PRO A 14 -2.22 7.54 14.85
CA PRO A 14 -1.44 6.36 14.48
C PRO A 14 -1.25 5.33 15.59
N ASN A 15 -1.23 5.75 16.85
CA ASN A 15 -1.02 4.87 18.00
C ASN A 15 -2.24 4.01 18.35
N GLU A 16 -3.43 4.40 17.89
CA GLU A 16 -4.69 3.70 18.17
C GLU A 16 -5.15 2.85 16.98
N PHE A 17 -4.40 2.86 15.89
CA PHE A 17 -4.75 2.14 14.68
C PHE A 17 -4.83 0.63 14.94
N SER A 18 -5.91 0.03 14.46
CA SER A 18 -6.11 -1.41 14.49
C SER A 18 -6.64 -1.89 13.13
N TRP A 19 -6.01 -2.93 12.60
CA TRP A 19 -6.47 -3.57 11.38
C TRP A 19 -7.64 -4.51 11.68
N SER A 20 -8.72 -4.42 10.91
CA SER A 20 -9.90 -5.27 11.08
C SER A 20 -10.54 -5.58 9.74
N LEU A 21 -10.60 -6.87 9.41
CA LEU A 21 -11.20 -7.35 8.17
C LEU A 21 -12.67 -6.93 8.05
N GLY A 22 -13.01 -6.28 6.93
CA GLY A 22 -14.37 -5.82 6.64
C GLY A 22 -14.75 -4.50 7.31
N VAL A 23 -13.92 -3.98 8.22
CA VAL A 23 -14.15 -2.69 8.90
C VAL A 23 -13.13 -1.64 8.43
N THR A 24 -11.85 -1.99 8.41
CA THR A 24 -10.82 -1.08 7.87
C THR A 24 -11.04 -0.87 6.38
N PRO A 25 -10.99 0.37 5.87
CA PRO A 25 -11.11 0.63 4.44
C PRO A 25 -10.08 -0.18 3.65
N PHE A 26 -10.48 -0.69 2.47
CA PHE A 26 -9.63 -1.55 1.63
C PHE A 26 -9.21 -2.89 2.25
N SER A 27 -9.74 -3.29 3.40
CA SER A 27 -9.44 -4.59 4.01
C SER A 27 -10.15 -5.77 3.34
N ASN A 28 -11.28 -5.56 2.69
CA ASN A 28 -12.00 -6.65 2.06
C ASN A 28 -11.31 -7.12 0.78
N LEU A 29 -11.10 -8.43 0.63
CA LEU A 29 -10.55 -9.06 -0.58
C LEU A 29 -11.29 -8.65 -1.86
N ALA A 30 -12.60 -8.41 -1.79
CA ALA A 30 -13.38 -7.91 -2.92
C ALA A 30 -12.83 -6.59 -3.48
N VAL A 31 -12.26 -5.72 -2.63
CA VAL A 31 -11.63 -4.48 -3.05
C VAL A 31 -10.36 -4.76 -3.86
N ILE A 32 -9.52 -5.69 -3.41
CA ILE A 32 -8.31 -6.11 -4.16
C ILE A 32 -8.69 -6.68 -5.52
N VAL A 33 -9.65 -7.62 -5.57
CA VAL A 33 -10.10 -8.23 -6.82
C VAL A 33 -10.70 -7.18 -7.76
N SER A 34 -11.54 -6.29 -7.24
CA SER A 34 -12.12 -5.20 -8.02
C SER A 34 -11.05 -4.25 -8.58
N ALA A 35 -10.03 -3.93 -7.80
CA ALA A 35 -8.90 -3.11 -8.22
C ALA A 35 -8.07 -3.79 -9.30
N TRP A 36 -7.83 -5.11 -9.22
CA TRP A 36 -7.15 -5.86 -10.28
C TRP A 36 -7.94 -5.85 -11.58
N VAL A 37 -9.25 -6.13 -11.52
CA VAL A 37 -10.12 -6.07 -12.70
C VAL A 37 -10.08 -4.68 -13.32
N ALA A 38 -10.24 -3.63 -12.52
CA ALA A 38 -10.17 -2.25 -12.98
C ALA A 38 -8.79 -1.93 -13.58
N TYR A 39 -7.72 -2.32 -12.92
CA TYR A 39 -6.34 -2.15 -13.36
C TYR A 39 -6.11 -2.77 -14.75
N PHE A 40 -6.42 -4.04 -14.93
CA PHE A 40 -6.23 -4.71 -16.22
C PHE A 40 -7.12 -4.09 -17.30
N ALA A 41 -8.38 -3.77 -16.98
CA ALA A 41 -9.30 -3.12 -17.92
C ALA A 41 -8.78 -1.74 -18.38
N VAL A 42 -8.31 -0.91 -17.44
CA VAL A 42 -7.76 0.42 -17.72
C VAL A 42 -6.49 0.30 -18.55
N VAL A 43 -5.52 -0.54 -18.16
CA VAL A 43 -4.25 -0.62 -18.90
C VAL A 43 -4.46 -1.19 -20.31
N MET A 44 -5.29 -2.24 -20.47
CA MET A 44 -5.63 -2.76 -21.80
C MET A 44 -6.39 -1.74 -22.63
N GLY A 45 -7.37 -1.04 -22.04
CA GLY A 45 -8.13 0.03 -22.68
C GLY A 45 -7.24 1.18 -23.13
N CYS A 46 -6.34 1.66 -22.28
CA CYS A 46 -5.35 2.68 -22.60
C CYS A 46 -4.42 2.24 -23.73
N ARG A 47 -3.93 1.00 -23.71
CA ARG A 47 -3.07 0.49 -24.80
C ARG A 47 -3.79 0.49 -26.14
N LYS A 48 -5.02 -0.06 -26.18
CA LYS A 48 -5.86 -0.09 -27.38
C LYS A 48 -6.18 1.33 -27.88
N PHE A 49 -6.54 2.23 -26.97
CA PHE A 49 -6.81 3.63 -27.29
C PHE A 49 -5.59 4.36 -27.87
N MET A 50 -4.40 4.01 -27.40
CA MET A 50 -3.16 4.61 -27.87
C MET A 50 -2.67 4.02 -29.19
N GLU A 51 -3.14 2.86 -29.66
CA GLU A 51 -2.66 2.23 -30.91
C GLU A 51 -2.64 3.22 -32.09
N SER A 52 -3.72 3.97 -32.28
CA SER A 52 -3.90 4.97 -33.35
C SER A 52 -3.31 6.35 -33.07
N ARG A 53 -2.65 6.57 -31.92
CA ARG A 53 -2.19 7.90 -31.45
C ARG A 53 -0.67 7.98 -31.30
N PRO A 54 -0.04 9.15 -31.46
CA PRO A 54 1.37 9.31 -31.11
C PRO A 54 1.58 9.19 -29.58
N PRO A 55 2.78 8.80 -29.11
CA PRO A 55 3.08 8.72 -27.68
C PRO A 55 2.91 10.08 -27.00
N THR A 56 2.21 10.11 -25.86
CA THR A 56 1.95 11.37 -25.15
C THR A 56 3.14 11.76 -24.27
N SER A 57 3.57 13.02 -24.33
CA SER A 57 4.55 13.58 -23.40
C SER A 57 3.90 13.87 -22.05
N LEU A 58 3.99 12.94 -21.11
CA LEU A 58 3.47 13.09 -19.75
C LEU A 58 4.56 13.52 -18.75
N ARG A 59 5.53 14.34 -19.18
CA ARG A 59 6.72 14.67 -18.37
C ARG A 59 6.36 15.26 -17.00
N MET A 60 5.47 16.26 -16.98
CA MET A 60 5.05 16.92 -15.73
C MET A 60 4.31 15.92 -14.84
N ILE A 61 3.30 15.22 -15.38
CA ILE A 61 2.50 14.23 -14.64
C ILE A 61 3.41 13.14 -14.04
N THR A 62 4.36 12.62 -14.82
CA THR A 62 5.34 11.63 -14.34
C THR A 62 6.20 12.23 -13.21
N ALA A 63 6.65 13.48 -13.34
CA ALA A 63 7.47 14.14 -12.32
C ALA A 63 6.73 14.33 -11.01
N VAL A 64 5.47 14.80 -11.04
CA VAL A 64 4.65 14.94 -9.83
C VAL A 64 4.29 13.59 -9.24
N HIS A 65 3.95 12.60 -10.06
CA HIS A 65 3.68 11.24 -9.58
C HIS A 65 4.88 10.67 -8.81
N ASN A 66 6.07 10.75 -9.40
CA ASN A 66 7.32 10.28 -8.79
C ASN A 66 7.68 11.09 -7.54
N LEU A 67 7.43 12.40 -7.53
CA LEU A 67 7.67 13.25 -6.36
C LEU A 67 6.77 12.83 -5.19
N ILE A 68 5.49 12.59 -5.46
CA ILE A 68 4.54 12.09 -4.45
C ILE A 68 5.03 10.76 -3.87
N LEU A 69 5.39 9.80 -4.74
CA LEU A 69 5.93 8.52 -4.29
C LEU A 69 7.22 8.66 -3.48
N CYS A 70 8.10 9.57 -3.88
CA CYS A 70 9.36 9.83 -3.19
C CYS A 70 9.12 10.40 -1.77
N VAL A 71 8.28 11.44 -1.67
CA VAL A 71 7.91 12.05 -0.38
C VAL A 71 7.21 11.05 0.52
N TRP A 72 6.22 10.32 0.00
CA TRP A 72 5.50 9.31 0.75
C TRP A 72 6.45 8.21 1.27
N SER A 73 7.33 7.70 0.40
CA SER A 73 8.33 6.68 0.78
C SER A 73 9.32 7.19 1.82
N ALA A 74 9.78 8.45 1.70
CA ALA A 74 10.67 9.07 2.67
C ALA A 74 10.01 9.22 4.04
N LEU A 75 8.74 9.63 4.08
CA LEU A 75 7.97 9.72 5.32
C LEU A 75 7.83 8.35 5.98
N MET A 76 7.40 7.32 5.23
CA MET A 76 7.28 5.96 5.77
C MET A 76 8.61 5.42 6.29
N CYS A 77 9.71 5.66 5.57
CA CYS A 77 11.06 5.29 6.00
C CYS A 77 11.45 6.00 7.30
N ALA A 78 11.23 7.31 7.41
CA ALA A 78 11.54 8.07 8.62
C ALA A 78 10.74 7.56 9.83
N TYR A 79 9.44 7.30 9.66
CA TYR A 79 8.61 6.71 10.70
C TYR A 79 9.07 5.31 11.10
N GLY A 80 9.43 4.47 10.12
CA GLY A 80 9.98 3.14 10.37
C GLY A 80 11.29 3.15 11.15
N ILE A 81 12.20 4.08 10.82
CA ILE A 81 13.46 4.28 11.56
C ILE A 81 13.20 4.69 13.00
N VAL A 82 12.27 5.63 13.23
CA VAL A 82 11.93 6.08 14.59
C VAL A 82 11.34 4.93 15.41
N ASP A 83 10.41 4.15 14.84
CA ASP A 83 9.81 3.02 15.54
C ASP A 83 10.85 1.93 15.84
N PHE A 84 11.70 1.60 14.87
CA PHE A 84 12.80 0.64 15.02
C PHE A 84 13.78 1.07 16.12
N TYR A 85 14.23 2.32 16.10
CA TYR A 85 15.16 2.85 17.12
C TYR A 85 14.53 2.86 18.52
N SER A 86 13.25 3.22 18.62
CA SER A 86 12.53 3.23 19.89
C SER A 86 12.38 1.82 20.46
N ARG A 87 12.06 0.81 19.63
CA ARG A 87 11.97 -0.59 20.02
C ARG A 87 13.32 -1.16 20.45
N TRP A 88 14.37 -0.92 19.65
CA TRP A 88 15.72 -1.36 20.00
C TRP A 88 16.13 -0.81 21.37
N LYS A 89 16.01 0.51 21.58
CA LYS A 89 16.45 1.12 22.84
C LYS A 89 15.65 0.61 24.06
N SER A 90 14.37 0.32 23.89
CA SER A 90 13.49 -0.07 25.01
C SER A 90 13.51 -1.56 25.33
N ARG A 91 13.65 -2.43 24.33
CA ARG A 91 13.48 -3.89 24.51
C ARG A 91 14.60 -4.73 23.91
N GLY A 92 15.60 -4.11 23.31
CA GLY A 92 16.72 -4.79 22.66
C GLY A 92 16.47 -5.08 21.18
N ILE A 93 17.53 -5.47 20.47
CA ILE A 93 17.51 -5.64 19.01
C ILE A 93 16.68 -6.85 18.55
N GLY A 94 16.53 -7.89 19.40
CA GLY A 94 15.75 -9.09 19.08
C GLY A 94 14.26 -8.78 18.85
N GLU A 95 13.72 -7.83 19.61
CA GLU A 95 12.32 -7.37 19.52
C GLU A 95 12.01 -6.56 18.26
N CYS A 96 13.03 -6.15 17.50
CA CYS A 96 12.85 -5.54 16.19
C CYS A 96 12.55 -6.58 15.09
N PHE A 97 12.88 -7.85 15.31
CA PHE A 97 12.68 -8.93 14.35
C PHE A 97 11.55 -9.87 14.78
N CYS A 98 11.55 -10.27 16.05
CA CYS A 98 10.53 -11.12 16.65
C CYS A 98 10.01 -10.40 17.89
N THR A 99 8.79 -9.88 17.80
CA THR A 99 8.19 -9.20 18.95
C THR A 99 7.52 -10.20 19.87
N SER A 100 7.77 -10.08 21.18
CA SER A 100 7.05 -10.83 22.22
C SER A 100 5.80 -10.11 22.72
N ASP A 101 5.52 -8.91 22.20
CA ASP A 101 4.40 -8.08 22.61
C ASP A 101 3.13 -8.45 21.84
N GLU A 102 2.12 -8.98 22.54
CA GLU A 102 0.79 -9.26 21.98
C GLU A 102 0.11 -7.98 21.46
N ASN A 103 0.48 -6.80 21.96
CA ASN A 103 -0.01 -5.51 21.47
C ASN A 103 0.81 -4.94 20.30
N ALA A 104 1.87 -5.61 19.85
CA ALA A 104 2.61 -5.18 18.65
C ALA A 104 1.74 -5.16 17.39
N LEU A 105 0.57 -5.82 17.46
CA LEU A 105 -0.44 -5.98 16.42
C LEU A 105 -1.38 -4.76 16.32
N LYS A 106 -1.11 -3.71 17.12
CA LYS A 106 -1.82 -2.43 17.12
C LYS A 106 -0.85 -1.26 17.16
N GLY A 107 -1.34 -0.11 16.73
CA GLY A 107 -0.65 1.16 16.81
C GLY A 107 0.27 1.45 15.62
N ARG A 108 1.32 2.24 15.88
CA ARG A 108 2.02 3.00 14.85
C ARG A 108 2.64 2.15 13.74
N LEU A 109 3.18 0.96 14.07
CA LEU A 109 3.77 0.07 13.08
C LEU A 109 2.72 -0.42 12.07
N PHE A 110 1.57 -0.89 12.56
CA PHE A 110 0.45 -1.32 11.70
C PHE A 110 -0.15 -0.17 10.92
N TYR A 111 -0.23 1.02 11.52
CA TYR A 111 -0.64 2.23 10.81
C TYR A 111 0.28 2.50 9.61
N ILE A 112 1.60 2.47 9.79
CA ILE A 112 2.56 2.69 8.69
C ILE A 112 2.44 1.59 7.64
N THR A 113 2.29 0.32 8.04
CA THR A 113 2.09 -0.80 7.11
C THR A 113 0.80 -0.65 6.32
N TYR A 114 -0.28 -0.15 6.92
CA TYR A 114 -1.53 0.17 6.22
C TYR A 114 -1.35 1.33 5.23
N ILE A 115 -0.60 2.36 5.61
CA ILE A 115 -0.28 3.49 4.71
C ILE A 115 0.60 3.02 3.54
N TYR A 116 1.51 2.08 3.78
CA TYR A 116 2.30 1.40 2.74
C TYR A 116 1.41 0.53 1.83
N TYR A 117 0.44 -0.18 2.39
CA TYR A 117 -0.56 -0.94 1.62
C TYR A 117 -1.34 -0.03 0.66
N LEU A 118 -1.82 1.12 1.14
CA LEU A 118 -2.51 2.10 0.30
C LEU A 118 -1.61 2.65 -0.82
N SER A 119 -0.31 2.84 -0.56
CA SER A 119 0.62 3.31 -1.59
C SER A 119 0.71 2.36 -2.79
N LYS A 120 0.50 1.05 -2.59
CA LYS A 120 0.53 0.05 -3.68
C LYS A 120 -0.61 0.20 -4.68
N TYR A 121 -1.77 0.66 -4.22
CA TYR A 121 -2.85 1.03 -5.14
C TYR A 121 -2.50 2.27 -5.96
N TYR A 122 -1.82 3.25 -5.35
CA TYR A 122 -1.39 4.46 -6.05
C TYR A 122 -0.30 4.16 -7.09
N GLU A 123 0.62 3.23 -6.79
CA GLU A 123 1.65 2.74 -7.72
C GLU A 123 1.08 2.08 -8.98
N LEU A 124 -0.20 1.67 -9.00
CA LEU A 124 -0.85 1.18 -10.23
C LEU A 124 -0.85 2.24 -11.35
N LEU A 125 -0.80 3.54 -11.01
CA LEU A 125 -0.73 4.63 -11.97
C LEU A 125 0.56 4.59 -12.80
N ASP A 126 1.66 4.01 -12.32
CA ASP A 126 2.90 3.87 -13.08
C ASP A 126 2.66 3.17 -14.41
N THR A 127 1.91 2.06 -14.35
CA THR A 127 1.59 1.24 -15.53
C THR A 127 0.70 1.98 -16.52
N VAL A 128 -0.21 2.83 -16.02
CA VAL A 128 -1.10 3.67 -16.83
C VAL A 128 -0.28 4.75 -17.54
N ILE A 129 0.64 5.40 -16.83
CA ILE A 129 1.56 6.39 -17.40
C ILE A 129 2.43 5.73 -18.48
N LEU A 130 2.93 4.51 -18.26
CA LEU A 130 3.70 3.76 -19.26
C LEU A 130 2.87 3.41 -20.49
N ALA A 131 1.62 2.97 -20.30
CA ALA A 131 0.69 2.67 -21.39
C ALA A 131 0.44 3.91 -22.26
N LEU A 132 0.17 5.06 -21.65
CA LEU A 132 -0.04 6.34 -22.35
C LEU A 132 1.23 6.85 -23.05
N LYS A 133 2.42 6.56 -22.51
CA LYS A 133 3.70 6.90 -23.14
C LYS A 133 4.12 5.90 -24.24
N LYS A 134 3.30 4.87 -24.51
CA LYS A 134 3.64 3.73 -25.39
C LYS A 134 4.97 3.07 -25.03
N LYS A 135 5.31 3.03 -23.74
CA LYS A 135 6.50 2.33 -23.27
C LYS A 135 6.21 0.85 -23.08
N PRO A 136 7.16 -0.05 -23.35
CA PRO A 136 6.95 -1.48 -23.17
C PRO A 136 6.72 -1.78 -21.69
N ILE A 137 5.60 -2.46 -21.40
CA ILE A 137 5.27 -2.91 -20.04
C ILE A 137 5.58 -4.41 -19.98
N ILE A 138 6.73 -4.76 -19.41
CA ILE A 138 7.20 -6.14 -19.29
C ILE A 138 6.34 -6.93 -18.31
N PHE A 139 6.22 -8.25 -18.50
CA PHE A 139 5.42 -9.14 -17.66
C PHE A 139 5.70 -8.94 -16.15
N LEU A 140 6.98 -8.86 -15.78
CA LEU A 140 7.39 -8.68 -14.38
C LEU A 140 6.74 -7.45 -13.74
N HIS A 141 6.56 -6.35 -14.48
CA HIS A 141 5.97 -5.13 -13.97
C HIS A 141 4.47 -5.32 -13.64
N TRP A 142 3.72 -5.96 -14.54
CA TRP A 142 2.31 -6.29 -14.29
C TRP A 142 2.13 -7.23 -13.11
N TYR A 143 2.92 -8.30 -13.09
CA TYR A 143 2.90 -9.29 -12.04
C TYR A 143 3.23 -8.66 -10.68
N HIS A 144 4.30 -7.86 -10.62
CA HIS A 144 4.72 -7.16 -9.42
C HIS A 144 3.61 -6.25 -8.86
N HIS A 145 3.05 -5.37 -9.68
CA HIS A 145 2.01 -4.44 -9.19
C HIS A 145 0.73 -5.14 -8.74
N ALA A 146 0.39 -6.29 -9.33
CA ALA A 146 -0.74 -7.09 -8.86
C ALA A 146 -0.43 -7.81 -7.54
N ILE A 147 0.70 -8.52 -7.45
CA ILE A 147 0.99 -9.41 -6.33
C ILE A 147 1.36 -8.66 -5.05
N VAL A 148 2.04 -7.50 -5.16
CA VAL A 148 2.52 -6.77 -3.97
C VAL A 148 1.35 -6.21 -3.17
N ILE A 149 0.22 -5.86 -3.80
CA ILE A 149 -1.01 -5.47 -3.08
C ILE A 149 -1.50 -6.62 -2.19
N LEU A 150 -1.62 -7.83 -2.75
CA LEU A 150 -2.08 -9.00 -2.00
C LEU A 150 -1.07 -9.40 -0.90
N MET A 151 0.22 -9.31 -1.19
CA MET A 151 1.29 -9.63 -0.23
C MET A 151 1.22 -8.71 1.00
N VAL A 152 1.08 -7.39 0.81
CA VAL A 152 1.02 -6.47 1.96
C VAL A 152 -0.31 -6.61 2.71
N TRP A 153 -1.42 -6.90 2.00
CA TRP A 153 -2.67 -7.24 2.64
C TRP A 153 -2.53 -8.48 3.53
N SER A 154 -1.86 -9.54 3.06
CA SER A 154 -1.66 -10.74 3.85
C SER A 154 -0.79 -10.47 5.06
N TRP A 155 0.22 -9.59 4.98
CA TRP A 155 1.00 -9.18 6.16
C TRP A 155 0.13 -8.52 7.23
N LEU A 156 -0.82 -7.67 6.83
CA LEU A 156 -1.75 -7.01 7.76
C LEU A 156 -2.76 -8.02 8.36
N GLU A 157 -3.27 -8.94 7.54
CA GLU A 157 -4.26 -9.93 7.99
C GLU A 157 -3.65 -11.08 8.80
N ASP A 158 -2.54 -11.68 8.34
CA ASP A 158 -1.85 -12.78 9.03
C ASP A 158 -1.45 -12.33 10.44
N ALA A 159 -0.89 -11.13 10.55
CA ALA A 159 -0.49 -10.61 11.84
C ALA A 159 -1.72 -10.34 12.75
N ASN A 160 -2.88 -9.99 12.18
CA ASN A 160 -4.13 -9.89 12.95
C ASN A 160 -4.71 -11.25 13.35
N MET A 161 -4.48 -12.33 12.59
CA MET A 161 -4.94 -13.68 12.93
C MET A 161 -4.27 -14.23 14.19
N TYR A 162 -2.99 -13.91 14.41
CA TYR A 162 -2.27 -14.30 15.63
C TYR A 162 -2.58 -13.41 16.85
N ALA A 163 -3.33 -12.31 16.66
CA ALA A 163 -3.72 -11.37 17.72
C ALA A 163 -5.01 -11.76 18.47
N ARG A 164 -5.67 -12.85 18.05
CA ARG A 164 -7.01 -13.27 18.53
C ARG A 164 -6.95 -14.48 19.43
#